data_AF-A0A929G3L3-F1
#
_entry.id   AF-A0A929G3L3-F1
#
_cell.length_a   1.000
_cell.length_b   1.000
_cell.length_c   1.000
_cell.angle_alpha   90.00
_cell.angle_beta   90.00
_cell.angle_gamma   90.00
#
_symmetry.space_group_name_H-M   'P 1'
#
loop_
_entity.id
_entity.type
_entity.pdbx_description
1 polymer ?
#
loop_
_entity_poly.entity_id
_entity_poly.type
_entity_poly.pdbx_seq_one_letter_code
_entity_poly.pdbx_strand_id
1 'polypeptide(L)'
;MEEAQAPLVPATEPPSLSEAETSAAVGPSAEPFTEPSPAELRARRLLITGLIVAGLLLLGLVALLVFLSVDAYQAAYTGTGPSPGAVVVGLLRDAAIIFVAFETLLIGILLIILMLQVQSLVVLLRDEIKPMLEAANETLATVRGTTQFVSHNVVSPVVKWSGYMAGLRRIVREISELRKSGE
;
A
#
# COMPACT_ATOMS: atom_id res chain seq x y z
N MET A 1 64.39 -32.30 -44.28
CA MET A 1 64.73 -30.90 -43.95
C MET A 1 63.70 -30.48 -42.93
N GLU A 2 63.98 -30.29 -41.65
CA GLU A 2 65.22 -30.09 -40.91
C GLU A 2 64.92 -30.39 -39.44
N GLU A 3 65.93 -30.87 -38.72
CA GLU A 3 65.91 -31.14 -37.29
C GLU A 3 65.60 -29.88 -36.45
N ALA A 4 64.97 -30.05 -35.29
CA ALA A 4 65.43 -29.39 -34.07
C ALA A 4 64.76 -30.03 -32.84
N GLN A 5 65.60 -30.67 -32.05
CA GLN A 5 65.33 -31.30 -30.78
C GLN A 5 65.57 -30.28 -29.65
N ALA A 6 64.58 -30.16 -28.74
CA ALA A 6 64.57 -29.85 -27.29
C ALA A 6 65.69 -28.95 -26.66
N PRO A 7 65.43 -28.17 -25.56
CA PRO A 7 65.33 -28.81 -24.23
C PRO A 7 64.52 -28.10 -23.11
N LEU A 8 64.14 -28.92 -22.11
CA LEU A 8 64.09 -28.72 -20.64
C LEU A 8 63.43 -27.43 -20.06
N VAL A 9 62.30 -27.50 -19.31
CA VAL A 9 62.16 -27.86 -17.86
C VAL A 9 62.78 -26.78 -16.94
N PRO A 10 62.24 -26.36 -15.76
CA PRO A 10 61.34 -27.09 -14.82
C PRO A 10 60.25 -26.30 -14.06
N ALA A 11 59.46 -27.08 -13.30
CA ALA A 11 58.89 -26.79 -11.98
C ALA A 11 57.73 -25.78 -11.93
N THR A 12 56.55 -26.12 -11.42
CA THR A 12 56.28 -26.85 -10.17
C THR A 12 54.90 -27.54 -10.22
N GLU A 13 54.87 -28.78 -9.75
CA GLU A 13 53.75 -29.51 -9.11
C GLU A 13 52.28 -29.34 -9.57
N PRO A 14 51.58 -30.44 -9.96
CA PRO A 14 50.17 -30.66 -9.64
C PRO A 14 50.06 -31.17 -8.18
N PRO A 15 48.89 -31.44 -7.54
CA PRO A 15 47.51 -31.54 -8.02
C PRO A 15 46.51 -30.76 -7.12
N SER A 16 45.24 -30.57 -7.48
CA SER A 16 44.21 -31.42 -6.88
C SER A 16 42.87 -31.21 -7.59
N LEU A 17 42.34 -32.29 -8.14
CA LEU A 17 40.94 -32.41 -8.52
C LEU A 17 40.10 -32.49 -7.23
N SER A 18 39.88 -31.36 -6.54
CA SER A 18 39.01 -31.34 -5.34
C SER A 18 38.36 -29.98 -5.01
N GLU A 19 38.49 -28.94 -5.84
CA GLU A 19 37.89 -27.61 -5.56
C GLU A 19 37.00 -27.08 -6.70
N ALA A 20 36.57 -27.94 -7.64
CA ALA A 20 35.69 -27.55 -8.74
C ALA A 20 34.18 -27.69 -8.43
N GLU A 21 33.80 -27.95 -7.18
CA GLU A 21 32.40 -27.90 -6.76
C GLU A 21 32.31 -27.12 -5.44
N THR A 22 31.53 -26.04 -5.45
CA THR A 22 31.21 -25.14 -4.32
C THR A 22 32.06 -23.87 -4.25
N SER A 23 31.77 -22.89 -5.12
CA SER A 23 31.60 -21.49 -4.68
C SER A 23 31.03 -20.63 -5.81
N ALA A 24 29.79 -20.19 -5.62
CA ALA A 24 29.30 -18.85 -5.96
C ALA A 24 29.78 -18.20 -7.27
N ALA A 25 29.05 -18.43 -8.34
CA ALA A 25 28.81 -17.40 -9.34
C ALA A 25 27.31 -17.36 -9.64
N VAL A 26 26.63 -16.47 -8.91
CA VAL A 26 25.28 -15.99 -9.20
C VAL A 26 25.29 -15.46 -10.64
N GLY A 27 24.82 -16.27 -11.59
CA GLY A 27 24.39 -15.76 -12.88
C GLY A 27 23.19 -14.82 -12.66
N PRO A 28 22.96 -13.82 -13.53
CA PRO A 28 21.75 -13.03 -13.46
C PRO A 28 20.58 -13.99 -13.65
N SER A 29 19.87 -14.25 -12.55
CA SER A 29 18.60 -14.98 -12.55
C SER A 29 17.77 -14.40 -13.68
N ALA A 30 17.55 -15.21 -14.72
CA ALA A 30 16.58 -14.88 -15.75
C ALA A 30 15.24 -14.67 -15.03
N GLU A 31 14.81 -13.41 -14.97
CA GLU A 31 13.48 -13.02 -14.54
C GLU A 31 12.49 -13.96 -15.26
N PRO A 32 11.67 -14.76 -14.55
CA PRO A 32 10.68 -15.58 -15.22
C PRO A 32 9.78 -14.66 -16.03
N PHE A 33 9.60 -14.95 -17.32
CA PHE A 33 8.61 -14.27 -18.15
C PHE A 33 7.25 -14.40 -17.47
N THR A 34 6.79 -13.34 -16.81
CA THR A 34 5.43 -13.25 -16.29
C THR A 34 4.50 -13.14 -17.50
N GLU A 35 4.04 -14.28 -18.02
CA GLU A 35 3.00 -14.25 -19.04
C GLU A 35 1.75 -13.59 -18.43
N PRO A 36 1.18 -12.56 -19.09
CA PRO A 36 0.06 -11.81 -18.54
C PRO A 36 -1.11 -12.76 -18.25
N SER A 37 -1.64 -12.67 -17.04
CA SER A 37 -2.72 -13.54 -16.59
C SER A 37 -3.95 -13.35 -17.50
N PRO A 38 -4.73 -14.42 -17.81
CA PRO A 38 -5.95 -14.30 -18.60
C PRO A 38 -6.96 -13.29 -18.01
N ALA A 39 -6.85 -12.96 -16.72
CA ALA A 39 -7.62 -11.89 -16.08
C ALA A 39 -7.16 -10.47 -16.49
N GLU A 40 -5.86 -10.22 -16.58
CA GLU A 40 -5.28 -8.93 -16.98
C GLU A 40 -5.66 -8.58 -18.43
N LEU A 41 -5.68 -9.60 -19.31
CA LEU A 41 -6.10 -9.44 -20.70
C LEU A 41 -7.57 -9.01 -20.81
N ARG A 42 -8.46 -9.52 -19.95
CA ARG A 42 -9.88 -9.14 -19.94
C ARG A 42 -10.09 -7.72 -19.43
N ALA A 43 -9.44 -7.36 -18.33
CA ALA A 43 -9.49 -6.01 -17.78
C ALA A 43 -8.97 -4.98 -18.79
N ARG A 44 -7.83 -5.28 -19.43
CA ARG A 44 -7.27 -4.44 -20.50
C ARG A 44 -8.22 -4.31 -21.68
N ARG A 45 -8.88 -5.39 -22.10
CA ARG A 45 -9.86 -5.35 -23.20
C ARG A 45 -11.06 -4.46 -22.87
N LEU A 46 -11.61 -4.55 -21.66
CA LEU A 46 -12.73 -3.71 -21.22
C LEU A 46 -12.34 -2.23 -21.18
N LEU A 47 -11.16 -1.91 -20.65
CA LEU A 47 -10.61 -0.55 -20.66
C LEU A 47 -10.44 -0.02 -22.08
N ILE A 48 -9.85 -0.81 -22.98
CA ILE A 48 -9.65 -0.43 -24.38
C ILE A 48 -10.99 -0.24 -25.09
N THR A 49 -11.96 -1.14 -24.90
CA THR A 49 -13.30 -0.98 -25.50
C THR A 49 -14.02 0.25 -24.96
N GLY A 50 -13.93 0.53 -23.65
CA GLY A 50 -14.50 1.73 -23.06
C GLY A 50 -13.87 3.01 -23.62
N LEU A 51 -12.54 3.03 -23.76
CA LEU A 51 -11.81 4.15 -24.34
C LEU A 51 -12.18 4.37 -25.82
N ILE A 52 -12.28 3.30 -26.61
CA ILE A 52 -12.67 3.38 -28.03
C ILE A 52 -14.10 3.91 -28.17
N VAL A 53 -15.03 3.40 -27.37
CA VAL A 53 -16.44 3.85 -27.39
C VAL A 53 -16.54 5.31 -26.97
N ALA A 54 -15.84 5.71 -25.90
CA ALA A 54 -15.79 7.11 -25.45
C ALA A 54 -15.17 8.03 -26.52
N GLY A 55 -14.08 7.59 -27.14
CA GLY A 55 -13.41 8.31 -28.22
C GLY A 55 -14.30 8.47 -29.45
N LEU A 56 -14.98 7.42 -29.88
CA LEU A 56 -15.93 7.47 -31.01
C LEU A 56 -17.12 8.38 -30.71
N LEU A 57 -17.66 8.34 -29.49
CA LEU A 57 -18.72 9.26 -29.05
C LEU A 57 -18.26 10.71 -29.12
N LEU A 58 -17.06 11.01 -28.63
CA LEU A 58 -16.48 12.36 -28.67
C LEU A 58 -16.20 12.82 -30.10
N LEU A 59 -15.70 11.94 -30.96
CA LEU A 59 -15.42 12.26 -32.36
C LEU A 59 -16.72 12.51 -33.15
N GLY A 60 -17.75 11.69 -32.92
CA GLY A 60 -19.08 11.87 -33.48
C GLY A 60 -19.75 13.17 -33.03
N LEU A 61 -19.60 13.52 -31.75
CA LEU A 61 -20.05 14.81 -31.21
C LEU A 61 -19.41 15.99 -31.94
N VAL A 62 -18.07 15.98 -32.06
CA VAL A 62 -17.33 17.07 -32.70
C VAL A 62 -17.75 17.19 -34.16
N ALA A 63 -17.87 16.08 -34.88
CA ALA A 63 -18.34 16.07 -36.26
C ALA A 63 -19.77 16.64 -36.40
N LEU A 64 -20.68 16.28 -35.48
CA LEU A 64 -22.05 16.78 -35.45
C LEU A 64 -22.09 18.29 -35.17
N LEU A 65 -21.30 18.80 -34.21
CA LEU A 65 -21.18 20.23 -33.96
C LEU A 65 -20.65 21.00 -35.16
N VAL A 66 -19.62 20.48 -35.82
CA VAL A 66 -19.06 21.08 -37.04
C VAL A 66 -20.11 21.10 -38.15
N PHE A 67 -20.84 20.00 -38.35
CA PHE A 67 -21.90 19.92 -39.35
C PHE A 67 -23.00 20.96 -39.11
N LEU A 68 -23.52 21.05 -37.87
CA LEU A 68 -24.52 22.05 -37.49
C LEU A 68 -24.00 23.49 -37.62
N SER A 69 -22.72 23.71 -37.31
CA SER A 69 -22.09 25.03 -37.46
C SER A 69 -21.96 25.44 -38.93
N VAL A 70 -21.64 24.51 -39.82
CA VAL A 70 -21.53 24.78 -41.27
C VAL A 70 -22.90 25.05 -41.87
N ASP A 71 -23.90 24.22 -41.55
CA ASP A 71 -25.27 24.38 -42.04
C ASP A 71 -25.86 25.73 -41.64
N ALA A 72 -25.67 26.12 -40.38
CA ALA A 72 -26.16 27.39 -39.88
C ALA A 72 -25.39 28.60 -40.44
N TYR A 73 -24.09 28.47 -40.71
CA TYR A 73 -23.30 29.52 -41.39
C TYR A 73 -23.81 29.75 -42.82
N GLN A 74 -24.16 28.67 -43.53
CA GLN A 74 -24.73 28.75 -44.88
C GLN A 74 -26.14 29.37 -44.88
N ALA A 75 -27.01 28.96 -43.96
CA ALA A 75 -28.39 29.47 -43.85
C ALA A 75 -28.46 30.96 -43.48
N ALA A 76 -27.49 31.46 -42.71
CA ALA A 76 -27.36 32.90 -42.43
C ALA A 76 -26.98 33.68 -43.69
N TYR A 77 -26.17 33.09 -44.58
CA TYR A 77 -25.73 33.71 -45.83
C TYR A 77 -26.86 33.84 -46.85
N THR A 78 -27.85 32.93 -46.82
CA THR A 78 -29.02 32.92 -47.73
C THR A 78 -30.22 33.71 -47.20
N GLY A 79 -30.10 34.39 -46.05
CA GLY A 79 -31.14 35.27 -45.48
C GLY A 79 -32.42 34.55 -45.03
N THR A 80 -32.38 33.23 -44.90
CA THR A 80 -33.53 32.35 -44.61
C THR A 80 -33.42 31.67 -43.23
N GLY A 81 -32.29 31.84 -42.54
CA GLY A 81 -31.98 31.18 -41.27
C GLY A 81 -32.19 32.03 -40.01
N PRO A 82 -32.17 31.40 -38.82
CA PRO A 82 -32.19 32.08 -37.52
C PRO A 82 -31.03 33.08 -37.40
N SER A 83 -31.19 34.11 -36.56
CA SER A 83 -30.15 35.12 -36.38
C SER A 83 -28.82 34.47 -35.97
N PRO A 84 -27.66 34.97 -36.42
CA PRO A 84 -26.36 34.36 -36.13
C PRO A 84 -26.12 34.08 -34.63
N GLY A 85 -26.68 34.92 -33.74
CA GLY A 85 -26.60 34.71 -32.29
C GLY A 85 -27.40 33.50 -31.79
N ALA A 86 -28.58 33.23 -32.35
CA ALA A 86 -29.40 32.09 -31.93
C ALA A 86 -28.75 30.74 -32.28
N VAL A 87 -28.03 30.69 -33.40
CA VAL A 87 -27.22 29.53 -33.83
C VAL A 87 -26.11 29.24 -32.82
N VAL A 88 -25.32 30.26 -32.47
CA VAL A 88 -24.19 30.10 -31.54
C VAL A 88 -24.67 29.64 -30.16
N VAL A 89 -25.79 30.21 -29.67
CA VAL A 89 -26.39 29.79 -28.39
C VAL A 89 -26.85 28.33 -28.43
N GLY A 90 -27.45 27.88 -29.55
CA GLY A 90 -27.82 26.48 -29.74
C GLY A 90 -26.63 25.54 -29.69
N LEU A 91 -25.57 25.85 -30.44
CA LEU A 91 -24.33 25.07 -30.46
C LEU A 91 -23.67 25.01 -29.08
N LEU A 92 -23.64 26.13 -28.35
CA LEU A 92 -23.10 26.18 -26.99
C LEU A 92 -23.92 25.32 -26.02
N ARG A 93 -25.26 25.38 -26.10
CA ARG A 93 -26.16 24.59 -25.26
C ARG A 93 -25.97 23.10 -25.52
N ASP A 94 -25.95 22.69 -26.78
CA ASP A 94 -25.81 21.29 -27.15
C ASP A 94 -24.44 20.75 -26.72
N ALA A 95 -23.37 21.51 -26.95
CA ALA A 95 -22.03 21.20 -26.46
C ALA A 95 -21.99 21.06 -24.93
N ALA A 96 -22.62 21.99 -24.20
CA ALA A 96 -22.68 21.95 -22.74
C ALA A 96 -23.45 20.72 -22.23
N ILE A 97 -24.55 20.34 -22.88
CA ILE A 97 -25.33 19.15 -22.49
C ILE A 97 -24.49 17.88 -22.64
N ILE A 98 -23.77 17.71 -23.76
CA ILE A 98 -22.94 16.51 -23.95
C ILE A 98 -21.74 16.51 -23.01
N PHE A 99 -21.12 17.67 -22.78
CA PHE A 99 -20.03 17.80 -21.80
C PHE A 99 -20.49 17.38 -20.40
N VAL A 100 -21.62 17.92 -19.93
CA VAL A 100 -22.18 17.58 -18.62
C VAL A 100 -22.57 16.10 -18.57
N ALA A 101 -23.16 15.55 -19.62
CA ALA A 101 -23.51 14.12 -19.67
C ALA A 101 -22.27 13.22 -19.56
N PHE A 102 -21.19 13.56 -20.26
CA PHE A 102 -19.91 12.84 -20.20
C PHE A 102 -19.25 12.96 -18.83
N GLU A 103 -19.20 14.18 -18.27
CA GLU A 103 -18.69 14.43 -16.92
C GLU A 103 -19.48 13.63 -15.87
N THR A 104 -20.82 13.61 -15.98
CA THR A 104 -21.69 12.87 -15.07
C THR A 104 -21.44 11.36 -15.16
N LEU A 105 -21.17 10.83 -16.35
CA LEU A 105 -20.78 9.43 -16.53
C LEU A 105 -19.44 9.13 -15.84
N LEU A 106 -18.44 9.99 -16.00
CA LEU A 106 -17.14 9.85 -15.35
C LEU A 106 -17.26 9.91 -13.83
N ILE A 107 -18.00 10.88 -13.30
CA ILE A 107 -18.29 11.00 -11.87
C ILE A 107 -19.03 9.74 -11.39
N GLY A 108 -20.00 9.24 -12.15
CA GLY A 108 -20.73 8.00 -11.82
C GLY A 108 -19.81 6.78 -11.70
N ILE A 109 -18.87 6.61 -12.64
CA ILE A 109 -17.86 5.54 -12.58
C ILE A 109 -16.95 5.74 -11.36
N LEU A 110 -16.49 6.97 -11.10
CA LEU A 110 -15.65 7.27 -9.95
C LEU A 110 -16.37 6.98 -8.63
N LEU A 111 -17.66 7.28 -8.54
CA LEU A 111 -18.48 6.95 -7.37
C LEU A 111 -18.58 5.44 -7.17
N ILE A 112 -18.78 4.65 -8.23
CA ILE A 112 -18.78 3.18 -8.13
C ILE A 112 -17.43 2.69 -7.57
N ILE A 113 -16.32 3.20 -8.09
CA ILE A 113 -14.98 2.83 -7.62
C ILE A 113 -14.82 3.22 -6.14
N LEU A 114 -15.21 4.44 -5.76
CA LEU A 114 -15.13 4.92 -4.38
C LEU A 114 -15.95 4.01 -3.45
N MET A 115 -17.16 3.60 -3.85
CA MET A 115 -17.99 2.70 -3.04
C MET A 115 -17.32 1.35 -2.84
N LEU A 116 -16.69 0.78 -3.87
CA LEU A 116 -15.91 -0.46 -3.74
C LEU A 116 -14.70 -0.29 -2.82
N GLN A 117 -14.01 0.85 -2.88
CA GLN A 117 -12.90 1.15 -1.97
C GLN A 117 -13.35 1.23 -0.52
N VAL A 118 -14.46 1.93 -0.25
CA VAL A 118 -15.04 2.00 1.10
C VAL A 118 -15.44 0.61 1.59
N GLN A 119 -16.04 -0.24 0.74
CA GLN A 119 -16.34 -1.62 1.10
C GLN A 119 -15.09 -2.41 1.49
N SER A 120 -14.01 -2.30 0.70
CA SER A 120 -12.74 -2.97 1.02
C SER A 120 -12.17 -2.48 2.35
N LEU A 121 -12.24 -1.18 2.63
CA LEU A 121 -11.76 -0.61 3.89
C LEU A 121 -12.59 -1.09 5.08
N VAL A 122 -13.91 -1.18 4.91
CA VAL A 122 -14.82 -1.72 5.94
C VAL A 122 -14.51 -3.19 6.22
N VAL A 123 -14.23 -3.99 5.19
CA VAL A 123 -13.85 -5.40 5.35
C VAL A 123 -12.54 -5.52 6.12
N LEU A 124 -11.47 -4.81 5.72
CA LEU A 124 -10.18 -4.81 6.41
C LEU A 124 -10.32 -4.38 7.87
N LEU A 125 -11.07 -3.30 8.13
CA LEU A 125 -11.30 -2.83 9.49
C LEU A 125 -12.02 -3.88 10.35
N ARG A 126 -13.00 -4.60 9.78
CA ARG A 126 -13.80 -5.59 10.50
C ARG A 126 -13.07 -6.91 10.70
N ASP A 127 -12.32 -7.36 9.70
CA ASP A 127 -11.76 -8.71 9.66
C ASP A 127 -10.32 -8.75 10.20
N GLU A 128 -9.60 -7.62 10.17
CA GLU A 128 -8.21 -7.54 10.63
C GLU A 128 -8.07 -6.62 11.85
N ILE A 129 -8.52 -5.35 11.75
CA ILE A 129 -8.26 -4.35 12.80
C ILE A 129 -9.11 -4.57 14.04
N LYS A 130 -10.41 -4.88 13.89
CA LYS A 130 -11.30 -5.11 15.03
C LYS A 130 -10.83 -6.30 15.90
N PRO A 131 -10.48 -7.47 15.35
CA PRO A 131 -9.90 -8.55 16.14
C PRO A 131 -8.60 -8.19 16.85
N MET A 132 -7.72 -7.39 16.23
CA MET A 132 -6.51 -6.90 16.90
C MET A 132 -6.83 -6.02 18.12
N LEU A 133 -7.86 -5.17 18.01
CA LEU A 133 -8.31 -4.34 19.14
C LEU A 133 -8.91 -5.18 20.26
N GLU A 134 -9.66 -6.23 19.93
CA GLU A 134 -10.20 -7.21 20.89
C GLU A 134 -9.05 -7.93 21.63
N ALA A 135 -8.05 -8.43 20.89
CA ALA A 135 -6.88 -9.08 21.46
C ALA A 135 -6.03 -8.14 22.34
N ALA A 136 -5.93 -6.87 21.94
CA ALA A 136 -5.27 -5.84 22.76
C ALA A 136 -6.02 -5.59 24.07
N ASN A 137 -7.36 -5.53 24.04
CA ASN A 137 -8.18 -5.41 25.24
C ASN A 137 -8.01 -6.62 26.18
N GLU A 138 -8.00 -7.84 25.65
CA GLU A 138 -7.75 -9.06 26.42
C GLU A 138 -6.34 -9.07 27.03
N THR A 139 -5.34 -8.60 26.26
CA THR A 139 -3.96 -8.46 26.73
C THR A 139 -3.90 -7.46 27.89
N LEU A 140 -4.56 -6.31 27.77
CA LEU A 140 -4.61 -5.32 28.85
C LEU A 140 -5.33 -5.87 30.10
N ALA A 141 -6.41 -6.63 29.93
CA ALA A 141 -7.09 -7.31 31.02
C ALA A 141 -6.17 -8.32 31.72
N THR A 142 -5.46 -9.14 30.95
CA THR A 142 -4.51 -10.15 31.46
C THR A 142 -3.32 -9.50 32.16
N VAL A 143 -2.73 -8.45 31.59
CA VAL A 143 -1.61 -7.71 32.19
C VAL A 143 -2.04 -7.05 33.49
N ARG A 144 -3.23 -6.44 33.52
CA ARG A 144 -3.80 -5.86 34.74
C ARG A 144 -4.03 -6.94 35.80
N GLY A 145 -4.61 -8.07 35.43
CA GLY A 145 -4.83 -9.22 36.33
C GLY A 145 -3.51 -9.77 36.89
N THR A 146 -2.51 -9.94 36.03
CA THR A 146 -1.17 -10.40 36.44
C THR A 146 -0.51 -9.41 37.39
N THR A 147 -0.58 -8.10 37.08
CA THR A 147 -0.02 -7.05 37.94
C THR A 147 -0.72 -7.03 39.30
N GLN A 148 -2.05 -7.16 39.33
CA GLN A 148 -2.80 -7.25 40.58
C GLN A 148 -2.45 -8.50 41.38
N PHE A 149 -2.32 -9.66 40.72
CA PHE A 149 -1.95 -10.93 41.36
C PHE A 149 -0.54 -10.85 41.97
N VAL A 150 0.44 -10.40 41.20
CA VAL A 150 1.82 -10.22 41.67
C VAL A 150 1.88 -9.19 42.80
N SER A 151 1.13 -8.10 42.67
CA SER A 151 1.04 -7.07 43.71
C SER A 151 0.51 -7.64 45.03
N HIS A 152 -0.61 -8.35 45.02
CA HIS A 152 -1.25 -8.85 46.23
C HIS A 152 -0.53 -10.06 46.84
N ASN A 153 -0.10 -11.01 46.00
CA ASN A 153 0.38 -12.30 46.48
C ASN A 153 1.90 -12.37 46.64
N VAL A 154 2.67 -11.50 45.99
CA VAL A 154 4.14 -11.53 46.02
C VAL A 154 4.71 -10.24 46.60
N VAL A 155 4.35 -9.09 46.02
CA VAL A 155 4.96 -7.80 46.40
C VAL A 155 4.50 -7.36 47.78
N SER A 156 3.19 -7.37 48.06
CA SER A 156 2.65 -6.91 49.35
C SER A 156 3.21 -7.69 50.55
N PRO A 157 3.29 -9.04 50.52
CA PRO A 157 3.94 -9.81 51.58
C PRO A 157 5.42 -9.47 51.77
N VAL A 158 6.19 -9.36 50.68
CA VAL A 158 7.62 -9.06 50.73
C VAL A 158 7.89 -7.67 51.32
N VAL A 159 7.10 -6.67 50.94
CA VAL A 159 7.21 -5.31 51.47
C VAL A 159 6.84 -5.25 52.96
N LYS A 160 5.77 -5.96 53.39
CA LYS A 160 5.41 -6.04 54.81
C LYS A 160 6.53 -6.70 55.63
N TRP A 161 7.11 -7.79 55.13
CA TRP A 161 8.16 -8.53 55.82
C TRP A 161 9.46 -7.72 55.96
N SER A 162 9.88 -7.06 54.88
CA SER A 162 11.05 -6.16 54.92
C SER A 162 10.80 -4.95 55.82
N GLY A 163 9.58 -4.41 55.83
CA GLY A 163 9.15 -3.34 56.72
C GLY A 163 9.24 -3.71 58.20
N TYR A 164 8.76 -4.91 58.58
CA TYR A 164 8.90 -5.40 59.95
C TYR A 164 10.37 -5.57 60.36
N MET A 165 11.19 -6.13 59.48
CA MET A 165 12.62 -6.36 59.76
C MET A 165 13.40 -5.03 59.86
N ALA A 166 13.05 -4.03 59.05
CA ALA A 166 13.61 -2.68 59.13
C ALA A 166 13.19 -1.97 60.42
N GLY A 167 11.90 -2.06 60.80
CA GLY A 167 11.40 -1.52 62.06
C GLY A 167 12.09 -2.13 63.29
N LEU A 168 12.29 -3.45 63.29
CA LEU A 168 12.99 -4.14 64.36
C LEU A 168 14.46 -3.68 64.47
N ARG A 169 15.17 -3.57 63.34
CA ARG A 169 16.55 -3.04 63.31
C ARG A 169 16.63 -1.62 63.87
N ARG A 170 15.64 -0.77 63.56
CA ARG A 170 15.56 0.62 64.07
C ARG A 170 15.48 0.64 65.59
N ILE A 171 14.58 -0.14 66.16
CA ILE A 171 14.38 -0.24 67.62
C ILE A 171 15.66 -0.71 68.31
N VAL A 172 16.29 -1.78 67.81
CA VAL A 172 17.54 -2.30 68.38
C VAL A 172 18.66 -1.26 68.34
N ARG A 173 18.74 -0.48 67.25
CA ARG A 173 19.73 0.59 67.10
C ARG A 173 19.50 1.72 68.10
N GLU A 174 18.28 2.21 68.22
CA GLU A 174 17.93 3.27 69.19
C GLU A 174 18.18 2.81 70.63
N ILE A 175 17.82 1.57 71.00
CA ILE A 175 18.14 1.02 72.33
C ILE A 175 19.65 0.92 72.56
N SER A 176 20.42 0.50 71.55
CA SER A 176 21.89 0.41 71.65
C SER A 176 22.55 1.79 71.79
N GLU A 177 22.03 2.81 71.10
CA GLU A 177 22.54 4.18 71.19
C GLU A 177 22.23 4.80 72.56
N LEU A 178 21.01 4.57 73.09
CA LEU A 178 20.64 4.99 74.44
C LEU A 178 21.53 4.34 75.51
N ARG A 179 21.87 3.05 75.38
CA ARG A 179 22.81 2.39 76.29
C ARG A 179 24.21 3.00 76.26
N LYS A 180 24.68 3.43 75.09
CA LYS A 180 26.02 3.98 74.89
C LYS A 180 26.16 5.43 75.36
N SER A 181 25.06 6.17 75.52
CA SER A 181 25.07 7.57 75.98
C SER A 181 25.00 7.74 77.51
N GLY A 182 24.85 6.64 78.27
CA GLY A 182 24.73 6.63 79.73
C GLY A 182 26.01 6.25 80.49
N GLU A 183 27.11 6.01 79.77
CA GLU A 183 28.49 5.84 80.30
C GLU A 183 29.33 7.06 79.95
#